data_AF-A0A0M9E406-F1
#
_entry.id   AF-A0A0M9E406-F1
#
_cell.length_a   1.000
_cell.length_b   1.000
_cell.length_c   1.000
_cell.angle_alpha   90.00
_cell.angle_beta   90.00
_cell.angle_gamma   90.00
#
_symmetry.space_group_name_H-M   'P 1'
#
loop_
_entity.id
_entity.type
_entity.pdbx_description
1 polymer ?
#
loop_
_entity_poly.entity_id
_entity_poly.type
_entity_poly.pdbx_seq_one_letter_code
_entity_poly.pdbx_strand_id
1 'polypeptide(L)'
;MTYKEIYLQLIHKTNKEDLIRLFKETDNWERLNAINLKIIGDQELPYVLVTIDHQNDLRNGYFASVMIGLYIEKEFIIEIDSRFNNTYFYLPIIAKPNKIPEIAKQYYSEENAIKHELIHINDILKWIEEDPTYIENSIQYNQNAVTKDTVEKSIAFEIEKIFKLEPGAMELDYDNGENLIIQPFIGNKYLTYQCKTKKEYVKMKISEYLHPLKMAYIDKFPEKKDTIYSSYLKSLDQYGKKIFGNEPYKELERVITDLASKLIASNLGSLSTIKKHLNAENKSIHIKQKVPKQIEKGENKSKIGRNTPCPCGSGKKYKKCCLR
;
A
#
# COMPACT_ATOMS: atom_id res chain seq x y z
N MET A 1 20.86 -18.38 -15.52
CA MET A 1 21.07 -17.43 -14.41
C MET A 1 19.88 -17.51 -13.48
N THR A 2 20.08 -17.41 -12.17
CA THR A 2 18.99 -17.20 -11.21
C THR A 2 18.30 -15.86 -11.49
N TYR A 3 17.08 -15.69 -11.02
CA TYR A 3 16.35 -14.43 -11.11
C TYR A 3 17.14 -13.29 -10.44
N LYS A 4 17.74 -13.60 -9.29
CA LYS A 4 18.62 -12.68 -8.56
C LYS A 4 19.87 -12.31 -9.36
N GLU A 5 20.48 -13.23 -10.10
CA GLU A 5 21.62 -12.93 -10.97
C GLU A 5 21.23 -11.97 -12.11
N ILE A 6 20.06 -12.18 -12.74
CA ILE A 6 19.55 -11.27 -13.79
C ILE A 6 19.28 -9.88 -13.19
N TYR A 7 18.64 -9.82 -12.02
CA TYR A 7 18.44 -8.58 -11.27
C TYR A 7 19.76 -7.84 -11.01
N LEU A 8 20.76 -8.54 -10.47
CA LEU A 8 22.07 -7.96 -10.14
C LEU A 8 22.82 -7.46 -11.38
N GLN A 9 22.71 -8.18 -12.51
CA GLN A 9 23.29 -7.73 -13.77
C GLN A 9 22.63 -6.45 -14.27
N LEU A 10 21.30 -6.35 -14.20
CA LEU A 10 20.56 -5.18 -14.65
C LEU A 10 20.90 -3.93 -13.83
N ILE A 11 21.05 -4.08 -12.51
CA ILE A 11 21.31 -2.96 -11.60
C ILE A 11 22.79 -2.69 -11.34
N HIS A 12 23.67 -3.12 -12.25
CA HIS A 12 25.07 -2.72 -12.17
C HIS A 12 25.22 -1.21 -12.37
N LYS A 13 26.11 -0.55 -11.61
CA LYS A 13 26.23 0.93 -11.58
C LYS A 13 26.48 1.55 -12.96
N THR A 14 27.13 0.82 -13.87
CA THR A 14 27.38 1.25 -15.26
C THR A 14 26.12 1.31 -16.13
N ASN A 15 25.02 0.66 -15.71
CA ASN A 15 23.80 0.56 -16.51
C ASN A 15 22.82 1.70 -16.24
N LYS A 16 23.22 2.74 -15.50
CA LYS A 16 22.32 3.82 -15.09
C LYS A 16 21.62 4.48 -16.29
N GLU A 17 22.38 4.87 -17.31
CA GLU A 17 21.83 5.51 -18.50
C GLU A 17 20.91 4.55 -19.28
N ASP A 18 21.27 3.27 -19.36
CA ASP A 18 20.45 2.24 -20.00
C ASP A 18 19.14 1.99 -19.23
N LEU A 19 19.17 1.94 -17.90
CA LEU A 19 17.95 1.84 -17.07
C LEU A 19 17.05 3.06 -17.22
N ILE A 20 17.62 4.27 -17.30
CA ILE A 20 16.84 5.48 -17.57
C ILE A 20 16.19 5.39 -18.94
N ARG A 21 16.92 4.93 -19.97
CA ARG A 21 16.35 4.72 -21.31
C ARG A 21 15.22 3.70 -21.27
N LEU A 22 15.46 2.55 -20.64
CA LEU A 22 14.46 1.49 -20.46
C LEU A 22 13.20 1.99 -19.77
N PHE A 23 13.33 2.78 -18.71
CA PHE A 23 12.16 3.30 -17.98
C PHE A 23 11.35 4.27 -18.83
N LYS A 24 12.00 5.02 -19.73
CA LYS A 24 11.31 5.90 -20.68
C LYS A 24 10.64 5.12 -21.80
N GLU A 25 11.30 4.10 -22.35
CA GLU A 25 10.76 3.25 -23.42
C GLU A 25 9.56 2.41 -22.95
N THR A 26 9.50 2.09 -21.66
CA THR A 26 8.42 1.30 -21.04
C THR A 26 7.37 2.17 -20.33
N ASP A 27 7.34 3.48 -20.58
CA ASP A 27 6.48 4.49 -19.93
C ASP A 27 6.57 4.57 -18.39
N ASN A 28 7.44 3.76 -17.75
CA ASN A 28 7.59 3.70 -16.31
C ASN A 28 8.13 5.01 -15.73
N TRP A 29 8.97 5.74 -16.47
CA TRP A 29 9.48 7.05 -16.05
C TRP A 29 8.35 8.06 -15.83
N GLU A 30 7.43 8.16 -16.79
CA GLU A 30 6.27 9.05 -16.71
C GLU A 30 5.26 8.56 -15.70
N ARG A 31 4.96 7.25 -15.67
CA ARG A 31 4.04 6.63 -14.71
C ARG A 31 4.45 6.87 -13.25
N LEU A 32 5.75 6.84 -12.98
CA LEU A 32 6.32 7.12 -11.65
C LEU A 32 6.42 8.61 -11.34
N ASN A 33 6.22 9.50 -12.31
CA ASN A 33 6.59 10.92 -12.20
C ASN A 33 8.06 11.07 -11.75
N ALA A 34 8.96 10.30 -12.37
CA ALA A 34 10.35 10.20 -11.96
C ALA A 34 11.14 11.47 -12.29
N ILE A 35 11.91 11.96 -11.31
CA ILE A 35 12.82 13.10 -11.44
C ILE A 35 14.25 12.61 -11.66
N ASN A 36 14.66 11.60 -10.89
CA ASN A 36 16.03 11.13 -10.84
C ASN A 36 16.08 9.63 -10.55
N LEU A 37 17.10 8.96 -11.06
CA LEU A 37 17.39 7.56 -10.80
C LEU A 37 18.84 7.42 -10.34
N LYS A 38 19.04 6.69 -9.26
CA LYS A 38 20.37 6.29 -8.77
C LYS A 38 20.42 4.77 -8.63
N ILE A 39 21.60 4.22 -8.88
CA ILE A 39 21.92 2.83 -8.53
C ILE A 39 22.79 2.90 -7.27
N ILE A 40 22.36 2.21 -6.21
CA ILE A 40 23.11 2.12 -4.95
C ILE A 40 23.74 0.74 -4.90
N GLY A 41 25.07 0.66 -5.07
CA GLY A 41 25.80 -0.60 -5.22
C GLY A 41 26.68 -1.01 -4.04
N ASP A 42 26.95 -0.11 -3.09
CA ASP A 42 27.93 -0.31 -2.02
C ASP A 42 27.31 -0.99 -0.78
N GLN A 43 26.49 -2.02 -0.98
CA GLN A 43 25.81 -2.77 0.09
C GLN A 43 25.52 -4.22 -0.34
N GLU A 44 25.08 -5.05 0.60
CA GLU A 44 24.82 -6.49 0.35
C GLU A 44 23.80 -6.73 -0.77
N LEU A 45 22.76 -5.90 -0.86
CA LEU A 45 21.76 -5.93 -1.93
C LEU A 45 21.76 -4.59 -2.69
N PRO A 46 22.42 -4.50 -3.85
CA PRO A 46 22.30 -3.35 -4.73
C PRO A 46 20.83 -3.09 -5.09
N TYR A 47 20.45 -1.83 -5.28
CA TYR A 47 19.09 -1.48 -5.68
C TYR A 47 19.03 -0.19 -6.51
N VAL A 48 17.91 -0.02 -7.21
CA VAL A 48 17.57 1.21 -7.94
C VAL A 48 16.74 2.10 -7.04
N LEU A 49 17.21 3.33 -6.81
CA LEU A 49 16.51 4.38 -6.08
C LEU A 49 15.96 5.42 -7.07
N VAL A 50 14.65 5.53 -7.18
CA VAL A 50 13.99 6.53 -8.01
C VAL A 50 13.43 7.64 -7.13
N THR A 51 13.87 8.87 -7.37
CA THR A 51 13.23 10.05 -6.77
C THR A 51 12.03 10.44 -7.61
N ILE A 52 10.85 10.43 -7.01
CA ILE A 52 9.58 10.75 -7.67
C ILE A 52 9.08 12.13 -7.23
N ASP A 53 8.45 12.87 -8.13
CA ASP A 53 7.86 14.16 -7.80
C ASP A 53 6.53 13.98 -7.04
N HIS A 54 6.53 14.37 -5.77
CA HIS A 54 5.36 14.30 -4.90
C HIS A 54 4.31 15.32 -5.36
N GLN A 55 3.27 14.85 -6.06
CA GLN A 55 2.10 15.68 -6.33
C GLN A 55 1.30 15.87 -5.03
N ASN A 56 0.89 17.10 -4.72
CA ASN A 56 0.22 17.53 -3.48
C ASN A 56 -1.14 16.85 -3.17
N ASP A 57 -1.49 15.77 -3.86
CA ASP A 57 -2.70 15.01 -3.56
C ASP A 57 -2.44 14.12 -2.33
N LEU A 58 -2.83 14.64 -1.16
CA LEU A 58 -2.78 13.94 0.13
C LEU A 58 -3.50 12.57 0.11
N ARG A 59 -4.24 12.24 -0.96
CA ARG A 59 -4.92 10.94 -1.11
C ARG A 59 -4.10 9.90 -1.88
N ASN A 60 -3.08 10.30 -2.63
CA ASN A 60 -2.32 9.45 -3.56
C ASN A 60 -0.79 9.66 -3.50
N GLY A 61 -0.29 10.58 -2.67
CA GLY A 61 1.14 10.83 -2.52
C GLY A 61 1.84 9.77 -1.68
N TYR A 62 3.04 9.37 -2.09
CA TYR A 62 3.92 8.52 -1.28
C TYR A 62 4.48 9.34 -0.11
N PHE A 63 4.09 8.99 1.11
CA PHE A 63 4.54 9.68 2.33
C PHE A 63 5.83 9.11 2.93
N ALA A 64 6.34 8.04 2.33
CA ALA A 64 7.56 7.33 2.68
C ALA A 64 8.19 6.73 1.42
N SER A 65 9.42 6.25 1.53
CA SER A 65 9.99 5.35 0.52
C SER A 65 9.15 4.08 0.43
N VAL A 66 9.03 3.50 -0.76
CA VAL A 66 8.25 2.28 -0.99
C VAL A 66 8.89 1.43 -2.10
N MET A 67 8.78 0.11 -2.00
CA MET A 67 9.13 -0.81 -3.06
C MET A 67 8.05 -0.79 -4.14
N ILE A 68 8.48 -0.57 -5.39
CA ILE A 68 7.62 -0.68 -6.56
C ILE A 68 8.16 -1.75 -7.49
N GLY A 69 7.29 -2.67 -7.89
CA GLY A 69 7.55 -3.60 -8.97
C GLY A 69 7.29 -2.99 -10.34
N LEU A 70 8.31 -2.96 -11.19
CA LEU A 70 8.17 -2.60 -12.60
C LEU A 70 8.15 -3.86 -13.45
N TYR A 71 7.19 -3.96 -14.36
CA TYR A 71 7.10 -5.06 -15.30
C TYR A 71 7.80 -4.64 -16.59
N ILE A 72 8.96 -5.23 -16.85
CA ILE A 72 9.77 -4.99 -18.03
C ILE A 72 9.53 -6.11 -19.02
N GLU A 73 9.16 -5.78 -20.25
CA GLU A 73 8.94 -6.81 -21.28
C GLU A 73 10.23 -7.57 -21.55
N LYS A 74 10.11 -8.89 -21.71
CA LYS A 74 11.25 -9.79 -21.87
C LYS A 74 12.17 -9.40 -23.03
N GLU A 75 11.65 -8.77 -24.07
CA GLU A 75 12.45 -8.32 -25.23
C GLU A 75 13.55 -7.31 -24.88
N PHE A 76 13.37 -6.56 -23.78
CA PHE A 76 14.40 -5.64 -23.27
C PHE A 76 15.45 -6.33 -22.41
N ILE A 77 15.30 -7.63 -22.13
CA ILE A 77 16.23 -8.42 -21.30
C ILE A 77 16.91 -9.48 -22.17
N ILE A 78 18.22 -9.34 -22.37
CA ILE A 78 18.99 -10.09 -23.37
C ILE A 78 19.16 -11.57 -23.00
N GLU A 79 19.18 -11.91 -21.70
CA GLU A 79 19.39 -13.29 -21.22
C GLU A 79 18.49 -13.61 -20.01
N ILE A 80 17.39 -14.33 -20.24
CA ILE A 80 16.55 -14.90 -19.17
C ILE A 80 16.52 -16.43 -19.28
N ASP A 81 16.86 -17.11 -18.18
CA ASP A 81 16.74 -18.57 -18.03
C ASP A 81 15.31 -19.02 -18.37
N SER A 82 15.16 -20.12 -19.12
CA SER A 82 13.85 -20.58 -19.60
C SER A 82 12.88 -20.95 -18.48
N ARG A 83 13.35 -21.14 -17.24
CA ARG A 83 12.49 -21.29 -16.05
C ARG A 83 11.73 -20.02 -15.68
N PHE A 84 12.23 -18.85 -16.08
CA PHE A 84 11.58 -17.54 -15.91
C PHE A 84 10.97 -17.04 -17.23
N ASN A 85 10.36 -17.94 -18.01
CA ASN A 85 9.78 -17.61 -19.32
C ASN A 85 8.47 -16.82 -19.25
N ASN A 86 8.28 -16.03 -18.19
CA ASN A 86 7.18 -15.08 -18.09
C ASN A 86 7.31 -14.00 -19.17
N THR A 87 6.18 -13.40 -19.53
CA THR A 87 6.13 -12.25 -20.46
C THR A 87 6.97 -11.07 -19.97
N TYR A 88 7.07 -10.93 -18.64
CA TYR A 88 7.71 -9.80 -17.99
C TYR A 88 8.81 -10.25 -17.04
N PHE A 89 9.88 -9.45 -16.98
CA PHE A 89 10.80 -9.39 -15.86
C PHE A 89 10.27 -8.37 -14.84
N TYR A 90 10.11 -8.79 -13.60
CA TYR A 90 9.72 -7.96 -12.46
C TYR A 90 10.98 -7.33 -11.85
N LEU A 91 11.15 -6.03 -12.09
CA LEU A 91 12.24 -5.24 -11.52
C LEU A 91 11.74 -4.52 -10.27
N PRO A 92 12.09 -4.98 -9.05
CA PRO A 92 11.80 -4.25 -7.83
C PRO A 92 12.75 -3.05 -7.68
N ILE A 93 12.17 -1.87 -7.44
CA ILE A 93 12.89 -0.62 -7.18
C ILE A 93 12.42 -0.01 -5.86
N ILE A 94 13.20 0.91 -5.30
CA ILE A 94 12.74 1.79 -4.22
C ILE A 94 12.38 3.14 -4.83
N ALA A 95 11.14 3.56 -4.69
CA ALA A 95 10.71 4.91 -5.02
C ALA A 95 10.67 5.76 -3.75
N LYS A 96 11.26 6.95 -3.80
CA LYS A 96 11.23 7.93 -2.71
C LYS A 96 10.68 9.28 -3.15
N PRO A 97 9.81 9.91 -2.37
CA PRO A 97 9.30 11.23 -2.71
C PRO A 97 10.40 12.30 -2.62
N ASN A 98 10.38 13.27 -3.53
CA ASN A 98 11.28 14.43 -3.46
C ASN A 98 11.02 15.34 -2.24
N LYS A 99 9.81 15.27 -1.69
CA LYS A 99 9.34 16.05 -0.54
C LYS A 99 8.37 15.19 0.27
N ILE A 100 8.51 15.25 1.60
CA ILE A 100 7.57 14.64 2.54
C ILE A 100 6.80 15.74 3.28
N PRO A 101 5.50 15.55 3.59
CA PRO A 101 4.74 16.50 4.39
C PRO A 101 5.42 16.75 5.74
N GLU A 102 5.33 17.98 6.25
CA GLU A 102 5.97 18.38 7.51
C GLU A 102 5.55 17.47 8.67
N ILE A 103 4.28 17.04 8.67
CA ILE A 103 3.74 16.15 9.69
C ILE A 103 4.31 14.73 9.63
N ALA A 104 4.79 14.27 8.47
CA ALA A 104 5.43 12.97 8.34
C ALA A 104 6.89 13.00 8.84
N LYS A 105 7.57 14.15 8.70
CA LYS A 105 8.98 14.31 9.12
C LYS A 105 9.24 13.97 10.59
N GLN A 106 8.26 14.19 11.45
CA GLN A 106 8.41 13.92 12.89
C GLN A 106 8.47 12.41 13.21
N TYR A 107 8.01 11.55 12.30
CA TYR A 107 7.95 10.10 12.49
C TYR A 107 8.72 9.32 11.43
N TYR A 108 9.26 9.98 10.41
CA TYR A 108 9.89 9.35 9.25
C TYR A 108 11.40 9.39 9.32
N SER A 109 12.03 8.21 9.18
CA SER A 109 13.45 8.06 8.89
C SER A 109 13.62 7.53 7.46
N GLU A 110 14.26 8.30 6.57
CA GLU A 110 14.54 7.81 5.20
C GLU A 110 15.42 6.56 5.23
N GLU A 111 16.38 6.52 6.15
CA GLU A 111 17.27 5.37 6.31
C GLU A 111 16.49 4.11 6.71
N ASN A 112 15.61 4.20 7.71
CA ASN A 112 14.81 3.05 8.15
C ASN A 112 13.82 2.62 7.06
N ALA A 113 13.15 3.57 6.41
CA ALA A 113 12.23 3.26 5.32
C ALA A 113 12.95 2.54 4.17
N ILE A 114 14.16 2.96 3.80
CA ILE A 114 14.95 2.24 2.79
C ILE A 114 15.31 0.82 3.27
N LYS A 115 15.72 0.65 4.54
CA LYS A 115 16.02 -0.67 5.10
C LYS A 115 14.80 -1.60 5.09
N HIS A 116 13.62 -1.06 5.42
CA HIS A 116 12.34 -1.76 5.33
C HIS A 116 12.09 -2.25 3.89
N GLU A 117 12.20 -1.36 2.91
CA GLU A 117 11.98 -1.73 1.50
C GLU A 117 13.04 -2.70 0.97
N LEU A 118 14.27 -2.70 1.50
CA LEU A 118 15.28 -3.70 1.12
C LEU A 118 14.92 -5.11 1.56
N ILE A 119 14.22 -5.27 2.69
CA ILE A 119 13.66 -6.57 3.08
C ILE A 119 12.64 -7.02 2.04
N HIS A 120 11.73 -6.14 1.62
CA HIS A 120 10.75 -6.44 0.57
C HIS A 120 11.41 -6.84 -0.76
N ILE A 121 12.45 -6.12 -1.20
CA ILE A 121 13.20 -6.47 -2.41
C ILE A 121 13.82 -7.86 -2.27
N ASN A 122 14.48 -8.15 -1.17
CA ASN A 122 15.09 -9.47 -0.96
C ASN A 122 14.04 -10.59 -0.97
N ASP A 123 12.94 -10.40 -0.24
CA ASP A 123 11.88 -11.40 -0.09
C ASP A 123 11.13 -11.62 -1.40
N ILE A 124 10.91 -10.58 -2.21
CA ILE A 124 10.26 -10.73 -3.51
C ILE A 124 11.14 -11.41 -4.53
N LEU A 125 12.45 -11.09 -4.58
CA LEU A 125 13.39 -11.79 -5.45
C LEU A 125 13.46 -13.27 -5.08
N LYS A 126 13.47 -13.59 -3.79
CA LYS A 126 13.42 -14.97 -3.29
C LYS A 126 12.13 -15.67 -3.68
N TRP A 127 10.97 -15.02 -3.50
CA TRP A 127 9.69 -15.63 -3.87
C TRP A 127 9.62 -15.88 -5.36
N ILE A 128 10.06 -14.96 -6.22
CA ILE A 128 10.07 -15.18 -7.67
C ILE A 128 11.02 -16.33 -8.05
N GLU A 129 12.17 -16.47 -7.39
CA GLU A 129 13.08 -17.59 -7.60
C GLU A 129 12.42 -18.94 -7.25
N GLU A 130 11.67 -18.99 -6.14
CA GLU A 130 10.98 -20.20 -5.67
C GLU A 130 9.71 -20.51 -6.48
N ASP A 131 8.98 -19.47 -6.90
CA ASP A 131 7.71 -19.54 -7.63
C ASP A 131 7.57 -18.38 -8.63
N PRO A 132 8.04 -18.57 -9.88
CA PRO A 132 7.95 -17.55 -10.94
C PRO A 132 6.52 -17.15 -11.31
N THR A 133 5.51 -17.95 -10.93
CA THR A 133 4.10 -17.59 -11.19
C THR A 133 3.68 -16.32 -10.45
N TYR A 134 4.44 -15.90 -9.42
CA TYR A 134 4.25 -14.61 -8.76
C TYR A 134 4.07 -13.46 -9.75
N ILE A 135 4.88 -13.38 -10.81
CA ILE A 135 4.88 -12.23 -11.74
C ILE A 135 3.54 -12.10 -12.46
N GLU A 136 2.99 -13.20 -12.96
CA GLU A 136 1.70 -13.20 -13.65
C GLU A 136 0.54 -13.04 -12.66
N ASN A 137 0.65 -13.71 -11.50
CA ASN A 137 -0.33 -13.60 -10.43
C ASN A 137 -0.42 -12.17 -9.88
N SER A 138 0.70 -11.45 -9.77
CA SER A 138 0.74 -10.06 -9.30
C SER A 138 0.09 -9.09 -10.29
N ILE A 139 0.03 -9.44 -11.57
CA ILE A 139 -0.72 -8.69 -12.60
C ILE A 139 -2.21 -9.05 -12.56
N GLN A 140 -2.52 -10.35 -12.51
CA GLN A 140 -3.89 -10.83 -12.67
C GLN A 140 -4.73 -10.69 -11.40
N TYR A 141 -4.13 -10.92 -10.24
CA TYR A 141 -4.83 -11.10 -8.97
C TYR A 141 -4.60 -9.97 -7.98
N ASN A 142 -3.95 -8.86 -8.38
CA ASN A 142 -3.90 -7.69 -7.51
C ASN A 142 -5.30 -7.06 -7.32
N GLN A 143 -5.45 -6.34 -6.20
CA GLN A 143 -6.70 -5.71 -5.79
C GLN A 143 -7.30 -4.73 -6.83
N ASN A 144 -6.47 -4.14 -7.69
CA ASN A 144 -6.93 -3.20 -8.72
C ASN A 144 -7.46 -3.94 -9.96
N ALA A 145 -6.82 -5.03 -10.36
CA ALA A 145 -7.17 -5.83 -11.54
C ALA A 145 -8.28 -6.86 -11.31
N VAL A 146 -8.60 -7.17 -10.05
CA VAL A 146 -9.60 -8.19 -9.67
C VAL A 146 -10.96 -7.98 -10.36
N THR A 147 -11.56 -9.11 -10.74
CA THR A 147 -12.91 -9.24 -11.29
C THR A 147 -13.79 -10.09 -10.38
N LYS A 148 -15.10 -10.11 -10.64
CA LYS A 148 -16.05 -10.96 -9.90
C LYS A 148 -15.69 -12.45 -9.92
N ASP A 149 -15.09 -12.92 -11.01
CA ASP A 149 -14.74 -14.32 -11.22
C ASP A 149 -13.37 -14.68 -10.63
N THR A 150 -12.54 -13.68 -10.36
CA THR A 150 -11.17 -13.88 -9.83
C THR A 150 -11.03 -13.46 -8.36
N VAL A 151 -12.12 -13.02 -7.73
CA VAL A 151 -12.11 -12.44 -6.37
C VAL A 151 -11.50 -13.37 -5.32
N GLU A 152 -11.80 -14.67 -5.36
CA GLU A 152 -11.27 -15.63 -4.39
C GLU A 152 -9.76 -15.83 -4.55
N LYS A 153 -9.27 -15.89 -5.79
CA LYS A 153 -7.83 -15.99 -6.08
C LYS A 153 -7.10 -14.71 -5.70
N SER A 154 -7.73 -13.56 -5.95
CA SER A 154 -7.21 -12.25 -5.57
C SER A 154 -7.05 -12.10 -4.05
N ILE A 155 -8.07 -12.50 -3.28
CA ILE A 155 -8.01 -12.49 -1.81
C ILE A 155 -6.89 -13.40 -1.30
N ALA A 156 -6.80 -14.64 -1.81
CA ALA A 156 -5.75 -15.56 -1.41
C ALA A 156 -4.35 -15.02 -1.72
N PHE A 157 -4.16 -14.49 -2.93
CA PHE A 157 -2.88 -13.90 -3.36
C PHE A 157 -2.48 -12.68 -2.53
N GLU A 158 -3.39 -11.73 -2.28
CA GLU A 158 -3.08 -10.53 -1.49
C GLU A 158 -2.78 -10.87 -0.02
N ILE A 159 -3.50 -11.83 0.57
CA ILE A 159 -3.24 -12.29 1.94
C ILE A 159 -1.90 -13.03 2.03
N GLU A 160 -1.59 -13.91 1.07
CA GLU A 160 -0.29 -14.58 0.99
C GLU A 160 0.85 -13.55 0.92
N LYS A 161 0.70 -12.55 0.05
CA LYS A 161 1.68 -11.48 -0.12
C LYS A 161 1.93 -10.71 1.17
N ILE A 162 0.85 -10.32 1.88
CA ILE A 162 0.98 -9.67 3.19
C ILE A 162 1.80 -10.54 4.15
N PHE A 163 1.48 -11.83 4.29
CA PHE A 163 2.18 -12.68 5.25
C PHE A 163 3.59 -13.11 4.83
N LYS A 164 3.91 -13.06 3.53
CA LYS A 164 5.25 -13.35 3.02
C LYS A 164 6.20 -12.16 3.11
N LEU A 165 5.71 -10.93 2.89
CA LEU A 165 6.57 -9.75 2.72
C LEU A 165 6.58 -8.83 3.94
N GLU A 166 5.44 -8.63 4.62
CA GLU A 166 5.33 -7.62 5.67
C GLU A 166 6.00 -7.98 7.01
N PRO A 167 5.94 -9.22 7.53
CA PRO A 167 6.40 -9.49 8.89
C PRO A 167 7.88 -9.18 9.11
N GLY A 168 8.76 -9.58 8.20
CA GLY A 168 10.21 -9.38 8.36
C GLY A 168 10.59 -7.89 8.39
N ALA A 169 9.98 -7.10 7.50
CA ALA A 169 10.20 -5.66 7.43
C ALA A 169 9.71 -4.96 8.71
N MET A 170 8.52 -5.33 9.21
CA MET A 170 7.98 -4.78 10.47
C MET A 170 8.75 -5.20 11.72
N GLU A 171 9.33 -6.40 11.73
CA GLU A 171 10.22 -6.84 12.81
C GLU A 171 11.50 -5.98 12.86
N LEU A 172 12.05 -5.64 11.69
CA LEU A 172 13.21 -4.75 11.54
C LEU A 172 12.88 -3.32 11.96
N ASP A 173 11.71 -2.79 11.59
CA ASP A 173 11.24 -1.47 12.01
C ASP A 173 11.27 -1.35 13.55
N TYR A 174 10.72 -2.35 14.24
CA TYR A 174 10.71 -2.40 15.70
C TYR A 174 12.14 -2.44 16.29
N ASP A 175 13.03 -3.24 15.71
CA ASP A 175 14.44 -3.30 16.15
C ASP A 175 15.19 -1.99 15.96
N ASN A 176 14.81 -1.21 14.94
CA ASN A 176 15.32 0.14 14.70
C ASN A 176 14.61 1.23 15.53
N GLY A 177 13.76 0.83 16.49
CA GLY A 177 13.09 1.74 17.42
C GLY A 177 11.72 2.24 16.96
N GLU A 178 11.20 1.79 15.82
CA GLU A 178 9.86 2.11 15.35
C GLU A 178 8.83 1.22 16.03
N ASN A 179 8.24 1.71 17.11
CA ASN A 179 7.27 0.97 17.90
C ASN A 179 5.94 1.73 18.09
N LEU A 180 5.71 2.77 17.30
CA LEU A 180 4.52 3.61 17.39
C LEU A 180 3.49 3.23 16.31
N ILE A 181 2.27 2.92 16.73
CA ILE A 181 1.09 2.87 15.85
C ILE A 181 0.48 4.26 15.80
N ILE A 182 0.21 4.76 14.59
CA ILE A 182 -0.34 6.10 14.35
C ILE A 182 -1.60 5.94 13.50
N GLN A 183 -2.73 6.37 14.03
CA GLN A 183 -4.04 6.30 13.35
C GLN A 183 -4.60 7.71 13.13
N PRO A 184 -4.98 8.07 11.89
CA PRO A 184 -5.65 9.33 11.61
C PRO A 184 -6.92 9.49 12.45
N PHE A 185 -7.16 10.70 12.94
CA PHE A 185 -8.36 11.07 13.66
C PHE A 185 -8.98 12.33 13.04
N ILE A 186 -9.85 13.04 13.78
CA ILE A 186 -10.58 14.20 13.28
C ILE A 186 -9.62 15.36 12.97
N GLY A 187 -9.69 15.87 11.73
CA GLY A 187 -8.85 16.96 11.25
C GLY A 187 -7.40 16.51 11.06
N ASN A 188 -6.44 17.30 11.57
CA ASN A 188 -5.00 16.98 11.53
C ASN A 188 -4.52 16.31 12.83
N LYS A 189 -5.41 15.65 13.57
CA LYS A 189 -5.07 14.95 14.82
C LYS A 189 -4.88 13.47 14.55
N TYR A 190 -4.01 12.86 15.34
CA TYR A 190 -3.68 11.45 15.25
C TYR A 190 -3.80 10.82 16.63
N LEU A 191 -4.28 9.58 16.68
CA LEU A 191 -4.19 8.73 17.86
C LEU A 191 -2.91 7.93 17.73
N THR A 192 -2.12 7.91 18.81
CA THR A 192 -0.87 7.16 18.85
C THR A 192 -0.89 6.11 19.93
N TYR A 193 -0.27 4.96 19.69
CA TYR A 193 -0.05 3.94 20.70
C TYR A 193 1.37 3.37 20.57
N GLN A 194 2.12 3.34 21.66
CA GLN A 194 3.46 2.77 21.68
C GLN A 194 3.39 1.28 22.07
N CYS A 195 3.71 0.41 21.13
CA CYS A 195 3.75 -1.03 21.31
C CYS A 195 4.88 -1.43 22.28
N LYS A 196 4.59 -2.37 23.18
CA LYS A 196 5.51 -2.83 24.22
C LYS A 196 6.41 -3.97 23.76
N THR A 197 5.98 -4.72 22.75
CA THR A 197 6.75 -5.85 22.22
C THR A 197 6.72 -5.87 20.71
N LYS A 198 7.78 -6.43 20.10
CA LYS A 198 7.85 -6.67 18.65
C LYS A 198 6.64 -7.44 18.13
N LYS A 199 6.27 -8.53 18.82
CA LYS A 199 5.13 -9.37 18.44
C LYS A 199 3.81 -8.60 18.43
N GLU A 200 3.61 -7.72 19.40
CA GLU A 200 2.44 -6.84 19.44
C GLU A 200 2.44 -5.85 18.27
N TYR A 201 3.58 -5.20 18.02
CA TYR A 201 3.75 -4.25 16.92
C TYR A 201 3.43 -4.89 15.56
N VAL A 202 4.06 -6.02 15.25
CA VAL A 202 3.84 -6.76 13.99
C VAL A 202 2.38 -7.18 13.83
N LYS A 203 1.74 -7.73 14.88
CA LYS A 203 0.32 -8.10 14.83
C LYS A 203 -0.58 -6.89 14.54
N MET A 204 -0.34 -5.77 15.20
CA MET A 204 -1.12 -4.54 15.02
C MET A 204 -0.93 -3.99 13.61
N LYS A 205 0.31 -3.85 13.14
CA LYS A 205 0.63 -3.39 11.79
C LYS A 205 -0.02 -4.27 10.72
N ILE A 206 0.11 -5.60 10.79
CA ILE A 206 -0.54 -6.51 9.83
C ILE A 206 -2.08 -6.35 9.86
N SER A 207 -2.68 -6.11 11.04
CA SER A 207 -4.12 -5.88 11.13
C SER A 207 -4.60 -4.61 10.40
N GLU A 208 -3.73 -3.58 10.28
CA GLU A 208 -4.01 -2.36 9.51
C GLU A 208 -4.13 -2.62 8.01
N TYR A 209 -3.55 -3.70 7.49
CA TYR A 209 -3.70 -4.11 6.08
C TYR A 209 -4.89 -5.03 5.89
N LEU A 210 -5.00 -6.07 6.75
CA LEU A 210 -5.98 -7.14 6.58
C LEU A 210 -7.43 -6.66 6.71
N HIS A 211 -7.72 -5.77 7.66
CA HIS A 211 -9.10 -5.29 7.86
C HIS A 211 -9.60 -4.41 6.70
N PRO A 212 -8.88 -3.36 6.26
CA PRO A 212 -9.26 -2.58 5.08
C PRO A 212 -9.29 -3.40 3.79
N LEU A 213 -8.37 -4.37 3.62
CA LEU A 213 -8.38 -5.27 2.46
C LEU A 213 -9.73 -6.01 2.34
N LYS A 214 -10.20 -6.62 3.44
CA LYS A 214 -11.51 -7.30 3.50
C LYS A 214 -12.65 -6.35 3.11
N MET A 215 -12.66 -5.14 3.70
CA MET A 215 -13.70 -4.16 3.42
C MET A 215 -13.69 -3.69 1.96
N ALA A 216 -12.51 -3.43 1.40
CA ALA A 216 -12.37 -3.00 0.01
C ALA A 216 -12.92 -4.03 -1.00
N TYR A 217 -12.76 -5.34 -0.75
CA TYR A 217 -13.40 -6.35 -1.59
C TYR A 217 -14.92 -6.37 -1.42
N ILE A 218 -15.44 -6.25 -0.19
CA ILE A 218 -16.88 -6.22 0.08
C ILE A 218 -17.51 -4.99 -0.59
N ASP A 219 -16.86 -3.84 -0.51
CA ASP A 219 -17.33 -2.60 -1.13
C ASP A 219 -17.31 -2.69 -2.66
N LYS A 220 -16.30 -3.35 -3.23
CA LYS A 220 -16.16 -3.54 -4.68
C LYS A 220 -17.12 -4.58 -5.25
N PHE A 221 -17.45 -5.63 -4.49
CA PHE A 221 -18.32 -6.73 -4.89
C PHE A 221 -19.30 -7.12 -3.76
N PRO A 222 -20.27 -6.25 -3.42
CA PRO A 222 -21.18 -6.48 -2.30
C PRO A 222 -22.03 -7.75 -2.46
N GLU A 223 -22.32 -8.16 -3.70
CA GLU A 223 -23.04 -9.40 -4.02
C GLU A 223 -22.23 -10.68 -3.76
N LYS A 224 -20.90 -10.57 -3.58
CA LYS A 224 -20.00 -11.68 -3.29
C LYS A 224 -19.59 -11.73 -1.81
N LYS A 225 -20.26 -10.99 -0.92
CA LYS A 225 -19.87 -10.81 0.50
C LYS A 225 -19.56 -12.14 1.22
N ASP A 226 -20.42 -13.15 1.09
CA ASP A 226 -20.22 -14.44 1.77
C ASP A 226 -19.04 -15.24 1.18
N THR A 227 -18.86 -15.18 -0.14
CA THR A 227 -17.70 -15.76 -0.83
C THR A 227 -16.41 -15.08 -0.41
N ILE A 228 -16.39 -13.75 -0.36
CA ILE A 228 -15.25 -12.94 0.09
C ILE A 228 -14.89 -13.32 1.53
N TYR A 229 -15.89 -13.38 2.42
CA TYR A 229 -15.67 -13.73 3.82
C TYR A 229 -15.09 -15.15 3.95
N SER A 230 -15.65 -16.13 3.23
CA SER A 230 -15.19 -17.51 3.26
C SER A 230 -13.75 -17.66 2.71
N SER A 231 -13.46 -17.01 1.58
CA SER A 231 -12.12 -16.99 0.98
C SER A 231 -11.09 -16.29 1.89
N TYR A 232 -11.48 -15.19 2.52
CA TYR A 232 -10.66 -14.46 3.49
C TYR A 232 -10.32 -15.33 4.70
N LEU A 233 -11.31 -16.02 5.30
CA LEU A 233 -11.09 -16.93 6.42
C LEU A 233 -10.15 -18.09 6.05
N LYS A 234 -10.38 -18.72 4.90
CA LYS A 234 -9.54 -19.81 4.40
C LYS A 234 -8.08 -19.36 4.22
N SER A 235 -7.88 -18.19 3.64
CA SER A 235 -6.56 -17.63 3.39
C SER A 235 -5.86 -17.25 4.70
N LEU A 236 -6.58 -16.68 5.67
CA LEU A 236 -6.03 -16.43 7.00
C LEU A 236 -5.63 -17.72 7.72
N ASP A 237 -6.41 -18.79 7.62
CA ASP A 237 -6.06 -20.09 8.21
C ASP A 237 -4.80 -20.70 7.57
N GLN A 238 -4.63 -20.49 6.26
CA GLN A 238 -3.47 -20.99 5.52
C GLN A 238 -2.19 -20.22 5.86
N TYR A 239 -2.22 -18.89 5.81
CA TYR A 239 -1.01 -18.07 5.88
C TYR A 239 -0.79 -17.40 7.25
N GLY A 240 -1.85 -17.17 8.02
CA GLY A 240 -1.81 -16.33 9.23
C GLY A 240 -1.35 -17.05 10.50
N LYS A 241 -1.22 -18.37 10.51
CA LYS A 241 -0.92 -19.16 11.73
C LYS A 241 0.38 -18.78 12.42
N LYS A 242 1.42 -18.45 11.65
CA LYS A 242 2.73 -18.05 12.22
C LYS A 242 2.62 -16.78 13.08
N ILE A 243 1.78 -15.82 12.66
CA ILE A 243 1.62 -14.52 13.32
C ILE A 243 0.52 -14.56 14.38
N PHE A 244 -0.64 -15.12 14.02
CA PHE A 244 -1.87 -15.05 14.82
C PHE A 244 -2.20 -16.34 15.59
N GLY A 245 -1.43 -17.41 15.43
CA GLY A 245 -1.64 -18.70 16.12
C GLY A 245 -2.71 -19.58 15.47
N ASN A 246 -3.21 -20.57 16.20
CA ASN A 246 -4.05 -21.65 15.63
C ASN A 246 -5.46 -21.20 15.19
N GLU A 247 -5.96 -20.07 15.69
CA GLU A 247 -7.24 -19.48 15.26
C GLU A 247 -7.00 -18.06 14.70
N PRO A 248 -6.37 -17.90 13.51
CA PRO A 248 -5.86 -16.61 13.04
C PRO A 248 -6.91 -15.50 12.99
N TYR A 249 -8.12 -15.80 12.51
CA TYR A 249 -9.19 -14.81 12.40
C TYR A 249 -9.67 -14.30 13.77
N LYS A 250 -9.83 -15.21 14.74
CA LYS A 250 -10.27 -14.86 16.09
C LYS A 250 -9.23 -13.99 16.79
N GLU A 251 -7.95 -14.32 16.62
CA GLU A 251 -6.87 -13.50 17.16
C GLU A 251 -6.78 -12.13 16.46
N LEU A 252 -6.97 -12.07 15.13
CA LEU A 252 -7.02 -10.82 14.39
C LEU A 252 -8.12 -9.88 14.93
N GLU A 253 -9.34 -10.37 15.12
CA GLU A 253 -10.45 -9.58 15.66
C GLU A 253 -10.18 -9.10 17.11
N ARG A 254 -9.48 -9.91 17.92
CA ARG A 254 -9.01 -9.48 19.24
C ARG A 254 -7.97 -8.37 19.14
N VAL A 255 -6.99 -8.50 18.26
CA VAL A 255 -5.94 -7.48 18.03
C VAL A 255 -6.57 -6.16 17.59
N ILE A 256 -7.54 -6.19 16.68
CA ILE A 256 -8.26 -4.99 16.23
C ILE A 256 -8.98 -4.30 17.40
N THR A 257 -9.70 -5.09 18.21
CA THR A 257 -10.43 -4.57 19.38
C THR A 257 -9.49 -3.99 20.44
N ASP A 258 -8.37 -4.68 20.69
CA ASP A 258 -7.34 -4.28 21.64
C ASP A 258 -6.60 -3.02 21.18
N LEU A 259 -6.25 -2.93 19.89
CA LEU A 259 -5.67 -1.74 19.28
C LEU A 259 -6.58 -0.53 19.46
N ALA A 260 -7.88 -0.65 19.13
CA ALA A 260 -8.84 0.42 19.33
C ALA A 260 -8.90 0.88 20.80
N SER A 261 -8.93 -0.07 21.73
CA SER A 261 -8.95 0.21 23.18
C SER A 261 -7.68 0.92 23.65
N LYS A 262 -6.51 0.47 23.18
CA LYS A 262 -5.20 1.04 23.51
C LYS A 262 -4.99 2.43 22.94
N LEU A 263 -5.45 2.67 21.71
CA LEU A 263 -5.46 4.01 21.11
C LEU A 263 -6.33 4.96 21.92
N ILE A 264 -7.53 4.55 22.32
CA ILE A 264 -8.39 5.39 23.17
C ILE A 264 -7.70 5.67 24.51
N ALA A 265 -7.25 4.64 25.22
CA ALA A 265 -6.64 4.75 26.55
C ALA A 265 -5.41 5.67 26.56
N SER A 266 -4.53 5.52 25.56
CA SER A 266 -3.30 6.31 25.43
C SER A 266 -3.55 7.78 25.07
N ASN A 267 -4.76 8.08 24.58
CA ASN A 267 -5.13 9.41 24.10
C ASN A 267 -6.29 10.04 24.91
N LEU A 268 -6.69 9.47 26.06
CA LEU A 268 -7.81 9.98 26.89
C LEU A 268 -7.63 11.46 27.28
N GLY A 269 -6.41 11.90 27.58
CA GLY A 269 -6.10 13.31 27.85
C GLY A 269 -6.41 14.22 26.65
N SER A 270 -6.08 13.77 25.44
CA SER A 270 -6.39 14.46 24.19
C SER A 270 -7.90 14.46 23.90
N LEU A 271 -8.56 13.30 24.05
CA LEU A 271 -9.99 13.14 23.80
C LEU A 271 -10.87 13.97 24.74
N SER A 272 -10.51 14.06 26.03
CA SER A 272 -11.24 14.89 27.00
C SER A 272 -11.11 16.40 26.67
N THR A 273 -9.94 16.82 26.19
CA THR A 273 -9.68 18.20 25.75
C THR A 273 -10.45 18.51 24.47
N ILE A 274 -10.50 17.57 23.53
CA ILE A 274 -11.29 17.68 22.29
C ILE A 274 -12.77 17.78 22.60
N LYS A 275 -13.30 16.92 23.50
CA LYS A 275 -14.71 16.96 23.91
C LYS A 275 -15.08 18.29 24.56
N LYS A 276 -14.18 18.89 25.35
CA LYS A 276 -14.35 20.26 25.89
C LYS A 276 -14.38 21.32 24.80
N HIS A 277 -13.51 21.24 23.78
CA HIS A 277 -13.49 22.20 22.66
C HIS A 277 -14.72 22.07 21.76
N LEU A 278 -15.13 20.83 21.40
CA LEU A 278 -16.36 20.59 20.64
C LEU A 278 -17.61 21.08 21.39
N ASN A 279 -17.64 20.93 22.71
CA ASN A 279 -18.72 21.45 23.55
C ASN A 279 -18.68 22.98 23.70
N ALA A 280 -17.51 23.61 23.57
CA ALA A 280 -17.35 25.06 23.61
C ALA A 280 -17.77 25.71 22.27
N GLU A 281 -17.39 25.13 21.13
CA GLU A 281 -17.80 25.59 19.80
C GLU A 281 -19.32 25.44 19.58
N ASN A 282 -19.92 24.36 20.11
CA ASN A 282 -21.38 24.17 20.09
C ASN A 282 -22.16 25.12 21.01
N LYS A 283 -21.50 25.83 21.95
CA LYS A 283 -22.15 26.87 22.78
C LYS A 283 -22.24 28.23 22.09
N SER A 284 -21.54 28.44 20.97
CA SER A 284 -21.49 29.71 20.23
C SER A 284 -22.43 29.81 19.02
N ILE A 285 -23.26 28.79 18.74
CA ILE A 285 -24.19 28.83 17.58
C ILE A 285 -25.64 28.74 18.07
N HIS A 286 -26.12 29.81 18.71
CA HIS A 286 -27.55 30.12 18.77
C HIS A 286 -27.91 31.04 17.60
N ILE A 287 -28.07 30.46 16.41
CA ILE A 287 -28.79 31.13 15.31
C ILE A 287 -30.14 30.43 15.18
N LYS A 288 -31.19 31.14 15.59
CA LYS A 288 -32.61 30.77 15.41
C LYS A 288 -32.86 30.44 13.93
N GLN A 289 -33.04 29.17 13.58
CA GLN A 289 -33.53 28.81 12.26
C GLN A 289 -35.06 28.66 12.31
N LYS A 290 -35.74 29.69 11.81
CA LYS A 290 -37.10 29.55 11.24
C LYS A 290 -36.99 28.59 10.05
N VAL A 291 -37.81 27.56 10.04
CA VAL A 291 -37.96 26.63 8.92
C VAL A 291 -38.91 27.24 7.89
N PRO A 292 -38.52 27.41 6.61
CA PRO A 292 -39.47 27.50 5.52
C PRO A 292 -39.51 26.18 4.72
N LYS A 293 -40.73 25.85 4.33
CA LYS A 293 -41.15 24.72 3.48
C LYS A 293 -40.43 24.69 2.12
N GLN A 294 -40.27 23.44 1.66
CA GLN A 294 -39.96 22.95 0.31
C GLN A 294 -40.05 23.94 -0.86
N ILE A 295 -38.99 23.95 -1.67
CA ILE A 295 -39.05 24.12 -3.13
C ILE A 295 -38.24 22.99 -3.75
N GLU A 296 -38.89 22.20 -4.61
CA GLU A 296 -38.29 21.15 -5.43
C GLU A 296 -37.41 21.72 -6.55
N LYS A 297 -36.46 20.88 -6.99
CA LYS A 297 -35.66 20.91 -8.24
C LYS A 297 -34.57 21.97 -8.40
N GLY A 298 -33.33 21.47 -8.39
CA GLY A 298 -32.14 22.11 -8.95
C GLY A 298 -30.91 21.22 -8.77
N GLU A 299 -30.56 20.44 -9.79
CA GLU A 299 -29.32 19.66 -9.84
C GLU A 299 -28.09 20.57 -9.77
N ASN A 300 -27.08 20.20 -8.98
CA ASN A 300 -25.69 20.54 -9.25
C ASN A 300 -24.78 19.37 -8.84
N LYS A 301 -24.96 18.23 -9.51
CA LYS A 301 -23.84 17.30 -9.71
C LYS A 301 -22.93 17.98 -10.72
N SER A 302 -21.70 18.31 -10.34
CA SER A 302 -20.68 18.79 -11.28
C SER A 302 -20.60 17.80 -12.44
N LYS A 303 -21.09 18.20 -13.62
CA LYS A 303 -21.08 17.35 -14.81
C LYS A 303 -19.64 17.19 -15.27
N ILE A 304 -19.00 16.10 -14.84
CA ILE A 304 -17.68 15.68 -15.34
C ILE A 304 -17.78 15.51 -16.86
N GLY A 305 -16.93 16.20 -17.60
CA GLY A 305 -16.95 16.19 -19.06
C GLY A 305 -16.72 14.78 -19.61
N ARG A 306 -17.58 14.30 -20.52
CA ARG A 306 -17.48 12.94 -21.10
C ARG A 306 -16.10 12.60 -21.69
N ASN A 307 -15.35 13.60 -22.13
CA ASN A 307 -14.02 13.44 -22.72
C ASN A 307 -12.85 13.71 -21.76
N THR A 308 -13.08 14.10 -20.49
CA THR A 308 -11.99 14.28 -19.51
C THR A 308 -11.41 12.93 -19.10
N PRO A 309 -10.15 12.86 -18.63
CA PRO A 309 -9.60 11.66 -18.01
C PRO A 309 -10.54 11.12 -16.92
N CYS A 310 -10.69 9.80 -16.86
CA CYS A 310 -11.55 9.16 -15.88
C CYS A 310 -10.99 9.36 -14.46
N PRO A 311 -11.79 9.85 -13.49
CA PRO A 311 -11.35 10.01 -12.10
C PRO A 311 -11.08 8.68 -11.40
N CYS A 312 -11.39 7.55 -12.06
CA CYS A 312 -11.08 6.20 -11.62
C CYS A 312 -9.62 5.76 -11.87
N GLY A 313 -8.77 6.65 -12.42
CA GLY A 313 -7.36 6.36 -12.65
C GLY A 313 -7.05 5.46 -13.85
N SER A 314 -8.05 5.11 -14.66
CA SER A 314 -7.88 4.18 -15.79
C SER A 314 -7.14 4.73 -17.02
N GLY A 315 -6.77 6.02 -17.01
CA GLY A 315 -6.18 6.73 -18.15
C GLY A 315 -7.13 6.95 -19.35
N LYS A 316 -8.32 6.34 -19.35
CA LYS A 316 -9.31 6.47 -20.43
C LYS A 316 -10.19 7.70 -20.22
N LYS A 317 -10.77 8.24 -21.31
CA LYS A 317 -11.80 9.29 -21.23
C LYS A 317 -13.00 8.78 -20.41
N TYR A 318 -13.62 9.64 -19.58
CA TYR A 318 -14.71 9.29 -18.65
C TYR A 318 -15.83 8.48 -19.33
N LYS A 319 -16.22 8.84 -20.57
CA LYS A 319 -17.21 8.11 -21.38
C LYS A 319 -16.84 6.68 -21.76
N LYS A 320 -15.55 6.36 -21.83
CA LYS A 320 -15.04 5.04 -22.22
C LYS A 320 -14.71 4.16 -21.01
N CYS A 321 -14.83 4.68 -19.79
CA CYS A 321 -14.49 3.95 -18.57
C CYS A 321 -15.67 3.80 -17.61
N CYS A 322 -16.16 4.89 -17.01
CA CYS A 322 -17.15 4.83 -15.93
C CYS A 322 -18.59 5.14 -16.36
N LEU A 323 -18.82 5.53 -17.61
CA LEU A 323 -20.16 5.74 -18.19
C LEU A 323 -20.57 4.59 -19.12
N ARG A 324 -20.07 3.38 -18.89
CA ARG A 324 -20.54 2.19 -19.60
C ARG A 324 -21.78 1.63 -18.95
#